data_AF-A0A7S2NQM3-F1
#
_entry.id   AF-A0A7S2NQM3-F1
#
_cell.length_a   1.000
_cell.length_b   1.000
_cell.length_c   1.000
_cell.angle_alpha   90.00
_cell.angle_beta   90.00
_cell.angle_gamma   90.00
#
_symmetry.space_group_name_H-M   'P 1'
#
loop_
_entity.id
_entity.type
_entity.pdbx_description
1 polymer ?
#
loop_
_entity_poly.entity_id
_entity_poly.type
_entity_poly.pdbx_seq_one_letter_code
_entity_poly.pdbx_strand_id
1 'polypeptide(L)'
;FEGIFFSGSFCAIFWLKKRGLMPGLTFSNELISRDEGMHCDFACLLYSMLENKLSDETIHRIVGDAVMHEKEFICEALSCDLIGMNSRMMGTYIEFVADRLLVALGAPKMYNATNPFDWMELISLQGKTNFFEKRVGEYQKAGVMASLNNDENQETNNFALDA
;
A
#
# COMPACT_ATOMS: atom_id res chain seq x y z
N PHE A 1 8.38 -10.77 -8.35
CA PHE A 1 6.92 -10.79 -8.23
C PHE A 1 6.44 -9.54 -7.48
N GLU A 2 6.88 -9.35 -6.24
CA GLU A 2 6.38 -8.29 -5.34
C GLU A 2 6.66 -6.85 -5.81
N GLY A 3 7.80 -6.59 -6.48
CA GLY A 3 8.16 -5.24 -6.91
C GLY A 3 7.39 -4.66 -8.10
N ILE A 4 6.81 -5.49 -8.99
CA ILE A 4 6.15 -5.02 -10.23
C ILE A 4 4.66 -5.34 -10.23
N PHE A 5 4.25 -6.60 -10.04
CA PHE A 5 2.87 -7.06 -10.26
C PHE A 5 1.82 -6.52 -9.28
N PHE A 6 2.24 -5.91 -8.17
CA PHE A 6 1.31 -5.23 -7.25
C PHE A 6 1.30 -3.71 -7.40
N SER A 7 2.29 -3.16 -8.09
CA SER A 7 2.52 -1.71 -8.11
C SER A 7 1.38 -0.93 -8.75
N GLY A 8 0.79 -1.45 -9.84
CA GLY A 8 -0.36 -0.84 -10.50
C GLY A 8 -1.60 -0.81 -9.61
N SER A 9 -1.90 -1.95 -8.98
CA SER A 9 -3.05 -2.09 -8.08
C SER A 9 -2.93 -1.20 -6.84
N PHE A 10 -1.75 -1.13 -6.22
CA PHE A 10 -1.49 -0.23 -5.10
C PHE A 10 -1.68 1.24 -5.49
N CYS A 11 -1.16 1.63 -6.66
CA CYS A 11 -1.33 2.99 -7.17
C CYS A 11 -2.81 3.33 -7.39
N ALA A 12 -3.59 2.42 -7.98
CA ALA A 12 -5.01 2.62 -8.22
C ALA A 12 -5.82 2.80 -6.92
N ILE A 13 -5.50 2.03 -5.86
CA ILE A 13 -6.15 2.18 -4.56
C ILE A 13 -5.69 3.47 -3.86
N PHE A 14 -4.42 3.84 -3.99
CA PHE A 14 -3.92 5.11 -3.44
C PHE A 14 -4.53 6.35 -4.10
N TRP A 15 -4.97 6.25 -5.35
CA TRP A 15 -5.77 7.30 -5.98
C TRP A 15 -7.10 7.54 -5.24
N LEU A 16 -7.74 6.51 -4.67
CA LEU A 16 -8.90 6.66 -3.79
C LEU A 16 -8.50 7.35 -2.47
N LYS A 17 -7.35 7.01 -1.90
CA LYS A 17 -6.81 7.63 -0.69
C LYS A 17 -6.63 9.14 -0.85
N LYS A 18 -6.06 9.58 -1.98
CA LYS A 18 -5.88 11.02 -2.30
C LYS A 18 -7.19 11.81 -2.21
N ARG A 19 -8.32 11.16 -2.46
CA ARG A 19 -9.66 11.76 -2.45
C ARG A 19 -10.39 11.59 -1.12
N GLY A 20 -9.77 10.98 -0.12
CA GLY A 20 -10.38 10.69 1.18
C GLY A 20 -11.46 9.60 1.10
N LEU A 21 -11.38 8.70 0.12
CA LEU A 21 -12.37 7.65 -0.11
C LEU A 21 -11.90 6.30 0.46
N MET A 22 -12.85 5.48 0.92
CA MET A 22 -12.65 4.11 1.41
C MET A 22 -11.49 3.98 2.43
N PRO A 23 -11.58 4.62 3.61
CA PRO A 23 -10.49 4.69 4.59
C PRO A 23 -10.02 3.32 5.08
N GLY A 24 -10.93 2.36 5.28
CA GLY A 24 -10.56 0.99 5.67
C GLY A 24 -9.73 0.29 4.59
N LEU A 25 -10.18 0.33 3.34
CA LEU A 25 -9.46 -0.28 2.20
C LEU A 25 -8.09 0.36 1.99
N THR A 26 -8.02 1.69 2.01
CA THR A 26 -6.78 2.43 1.76
C THR A 26 -5.78 2.27 2.89
N PHE A 27 -6.24 2.11 4.15
CA PHE A 27 -5.39 1.73 5.27
C PHE A 27 -4.85 0.31 5.12
N SER A 28 -5.69 -0.67 4.76
CA SER A 28 -5.21 -2.03 4.46
C SER A 28 -4.19 -2.05 3.33
N ASN A 29 -4.43 -1.29 2.26
CA ASN A 29 -3.50 -1.15 1.13
C ASN A 29 -2.14 -0.56 1.56
N GLU A 30 -2.15 0.40 2.50
CA GLU A 30 -0.91 0.97 3.05
C GLU A 30 -0.10 -0.07 3.83
N LEU A 31 -0.76 -0.86 4.68
CA LEU A 31 -0.07 -1.92 5.43
C LEU A 31 0.50 -2.99 4.50
N ILE A 32 -0.27 -3.45 3.52
CA ILE A 32 0.16 -4.48 2.57
C ILE A 32 1.30 -3.94 1.71
N SER A 33 1.14 -2.76 1.10
CA SER A 33 2.20 -2.19 0.24
C SER A 33 3.50 -1.89 0.98
N ARG A 34 3.44 -1.57 2.28
CA ARG A 34 4.62 -1.44 3.14
C ARG A 34 5.33 -2.78 3.29
N ASP A 35 4.59 -3.84 3.61
CA ASP A 35 5.16 -5.16 3.85
C ASP A 35 5.74 -5.75 2.56
N GLU A 36 5.05 -5.60 1.42
CA GLU A 36 5.56 -5.98 0.09
C GLU A 36 6.82 -5.18 -0.31
N GLY A 37 6.89 -3.90 0.06
CA GLY A 37 8.10 -3.10 -0.12
C GLY A 37 9.30 -3.67 0.64
N MET A 38 9.09 -4.07 1.90
CA MET A 38 10.14 -4.70 2.72
C MET A 38 10.56 -6.06 2.16
N HIS A 39 9.62 -6.88 1.67
CA HIS A 39 9.96 -8.17 1.06
C HIS A 39 10.79 -7.98 -0.21
N CYS A 40 10.41 -7.02 -1.07
CA CYS A 40 11.16 -6.68 -2.27
C CYS A 40 12.57 -6.19 -1.95
N ASP A 41 12.72 -5.29 -0.96
CA ASP A 41 14.03 -4.80 -0.52
C ASP A 41 14.90 -5.94 0.02
N PHE A 42 14.31 -6.85 0.80
CA PHE A 42 15.00 -8.03 1.32
C PHE A 42 15.45 -8.97 0.20
N ALA A 43 14.60 -9.21 -0.81
CA ALA A 43 14.96 -10.02 -1.97
C ALA A 43 16.12 -9.38 -2.77
N CYS A 44 16.12 -8.05 -2.93
CA CYS A 44 17.22 -7.33 -3.58
C CYS A 44 18.51 -7.41 -2.76
N LEU A 45 18.43 -7.31 -1.44
CA LEU A 45 19.57 -7.50 -0.54
C LEU A 45 20.16 -8.90 -0.68
N LEU A 46 19.33 -9.95 -0.62
CA LEU A 46 19.77 -11.33 -0.83
C LEU A 46 20.43 -11.51 -2.19
N TYR A 47 19.83 -10.94 -3.25
CA TYR A 47 20.40 -10.99 -4.60
C TYR A 47 21.78 -10.31 -4.67
N SER A 48 21.96 -9.20 -3.97
CA SER A 48 23.22 -8.47 -3.93
C SER A 48 24.38 -9.29 -3.33
N MET A 49 24.05 -10.23 -2.43
CA MET A 49 24.98 -11.12 -1.73
C MET A 49 25.33 -12.39 -2.51
N LEU A 50 24.66 -12.66 -3.65
CA LEU A 50 24.99 -13.81 -4.49
C LEU A 50 26.34 -13.62 -5.19
N GLU A 51 27.17 -14.66 -5.18
CA GLU A 51 28.44 -14.68 -5.92
C GLU A 51 28.20 -14.74 -7.44
N ASN A 52 27.28 -15.60 -7.87
CA ASN A 52 26.93 -15.78 -9.28
C ASN A 52 25.67 -15.00 -9.62
N LYS A 53 25.85 -13.76 -10.08
CA LYS A 53 24.74 -12.89 -10.53
C LYS A 53 24.32 -13.21 -11.96
N LEU A 54 23.07 -12.90 -12.27
CA LEU A 54 22.55 -13.02 -13.63
C LEU A 54 23.17 -11.93 -14.51
N SER A 55 23.21 -12.17 -15.82
CA SER A 55 23.60 -11.12 -16.77
C SER A 55 22.55 -10.02 -16.81
N ASP A 56 22.97 -8.79 -17.10
CA ASP A 56 22.07 -7.65 -17.30
C ASP A 56 20.99 -7.97 -18.33
N GLU A 57 21.35 -8.67 -19.42
CA GLU A 57 20.42 -9.13 -20.45
C GLU A 57 19.31 -10.04 -19.89
N THR A 58 19.67 -10.96 -18.97
CA THR A 58 18.70 -11.87 -18.36
C THR A 58 17.78 -11.12 -17.40
N ILE A 59 18.33 -10.21 -16.60
CA ILE A 59 17.56 -9.36 -15.68
C ILE A 59 16.58 -8.50 -16.48
N HIS A 60 17.08 -7.84 -17.54
CA HIS A 60 16.29 -7.03 -18.45
C HIS A 60 15.16 -7.81 -19.08
N ARG A 61 15.41 -9.03 -19.58
CA ARG A 61 14.36 -9.88 -20.14
C ARG A 61 13.27 -10.20 -19.12
N ILE A 62 13.65 -10.65 -17.92
CA ILE A 62 12.69 -11.01 -16.86
C ILE A 62 11.86 -9.80 -16.43
N VAL A 63 12.51 -8.65 -16.22
CA VAL A 63 11.84 -7.41 -15.83
C VAL A 63 10.96 -6.87 -16.96
N GLY A 64 11.44 -6.93 -18.21
CA GLY A 64 10.70 -6.52 -19.39
C GLY A 64 9.41 -7.33 -19.57
N ASP A 65 9.49 -8.66 -19.44
CA ASP A 65 8.33 -9.55 -19.50
C ASP A 65 7.33 -9.22 -18.37
N ALA A 66 7.81 -8.97 -17.16
CA ALA A 66 6.96 -8.57 -16.04
C ALA A 66 6.25 -7.23 -16.27
N VAL A 67 6.97 -6.23 -16.80
CA VAL A 67 6.39 -4.91 -17.15
C VAL A 67 5.33 -5.05 -18.23
N MET A 68 5.58 -5.85 -19.26
CA MET A 68 4.62 -6.08 -20.34
C MET A 68 3.30 -6.64 -19.80
N HIS A 69 3.36 -7.70 -18.99
CA HIS A 69 2.17 -8.33 -18.42
C HIS A 69 1.46 -7.44 -17.40
N GLU A 70 2.20 -6.70 -16.57
CA GLU A 70 1.57 -5.79 -15.60
C GLU A 70 0.87 -4.62 -16.30
N LYS A 71 1.47 -4.08 -17.37
CA LYS A 71 0.82 -3.04 -18.19
C LYS A 71 -0.46 -3.54 -18.82
N GLU A 72 -0.44 -4.74 -19.41
CA GLU A 72 -1.62 -5.38 -19.98
C GLU A 72 -2.72 -5.49 -18.90
N PHE A 73 -2.41 -6.12 -17.77
CA PHE A 73 -3.34 -6.31 -16.66
C PHE A 73 -3.94 -4.99 -16.16
N ILE A 74 -3.11 -4.00 -15.81
CA ILE A 74 -3.60 -2.78 -15.18
C ILE A 74 -4.34 -1.86 -16.17
N CYS A 75 -3.94 -1.85 -17.44
CA CYS A 75 -4.61 -1.05 -18.45
C CYS A 75 -5.98 -1.62 -18.81
N GLU A 76 -6.14 -2.94 -18.79
CA GLU A 76 -7.45 -3.59 -18.96
C GLU A 76 -8.32 -3.47 -17.71
N ALA A 77 -7.74 -3.58 -16.52
CA ALA A 77 -8.45 -3.45 -15.26
C ALA A 77 -9.03 -2.03 -15.05
N LEU A 78 -8.36 -0.99 -15.59
CA LEU A 78 -8.89 0.37 -15.61
C LEU A 78 -9.97 0.50 -16.68
N SER A 79 -11.23 0.30 -16.28
CA SER A 79 -12.37 0.32 -17.21
C SER A 79 -12.60 1.66 -17.92
N CYS A 80 -12.01 2.75 -17.41
CA CYS A 80 -12.04 4.07 -18.04
C CYS A 80 -10.90 4.96 -17.52
N ASP A 81 -10.68 6.07 -18.22
CA ASP A 81 -9.77 7.11 -17.76
C ASP A 81 -10.33 7.81 -16.52
N LEU A 82 -9.54 7.81 -15.44
CA LEU A 82 -9.89 8.44 -14.19
C LEU A 82 -9.25 9.84 -14.12
N ILE A 83 -9.91 10.79 -13.44
CA ILE A 83 -9.35 12.14 -13.30
C ILE A 83 -8.02 12.07 -12.54
N GLY A 84 -6.93 12.45 -13.22
CA GLY A 84 -5.57 12.40 -12.68
C GLY A 84 -4.90 11.02 -12.69
N MET A 85 -5.49 10.01 -13.35
CA MET A 85 -4.92 8.68 -13.54
C MET A 85 -5.56 7.97 -14.75
N ASN A 86 -4.78 7.65 -15.78
CA ASN A 86 -5.26 6.90 -16.95
C ASN A 86 -4.30 5.75 -17.28
N SER A 87 -4.69 4.89 -18.21
CA SER A 87 -3.90 3.73 -18.66
C SER A 87 -2.49 4.14 -19.11
N ARG A 88 -2.34 5.23 -19.86
CA ARG A 88 -1.03 5.74 -20.30
C ARG A 88 -0.14 6.15 -19.12
N MET A 89 -0.68 6.93 -18.18
CA MET A 89 0.06 7.33 -16.98
C MET A 89 0.42 6.13 -16.12
N MET A 90 -0.50 5.17 -15.98
CA MET A 90 -0.23 3.93 -15.25
C MET A 90 0.90 3.14 -15.91
N GLY A 91 0.91 3.03 -17.24
CA GLY A 91 2.00 2.42 -17.99
C GLY A 91 3.36 3.04 -17.71
N THR A 92 3.46 4.38 -17.72
CA THR A 92 4.70 5.11 -17.35
C THR A 92 5.06 4.90 -15.88
N TYR A 93 4.09 4.77 -15.00
CA TYR A 93 4.35 4.47 -13.59
C TYR A 93 4.93 3.05 -13.40
N ILE A 94 4.43 2.04 -14.11
CA ILE A 94 5.00 0.68 -14.09
C ILE A 94 6.45 0.70 -14.60
N GLU A 95 6.75 1.46 -15.65
CA GLU A 95 8.13 1.66 -16.14
C GLU A 95 9.04 2.31 -15.10
N PHE A 96 8.54 3.34 -14.40
CA PHE A 96 9.28 4.00 -13.32
C PHE A 96 9.60 3.03 -12.18
N VAL A 97 8.64 2.20 -11.79
CA VAL A 97 8.84 1.15 -10.76
C VAL A 97 9.87 0.12 -11.22
N ALA A 98 9.80 -0.31 -12.49
CA ALA A 98 10.76 -1.25 -13.06
C ALA A 98 12.19 -0.70 -13.06
N ASP A 99 12.39 0.56 -13.44
CA ASP A 99 13.72 1.19 -13.39
C ASP A 99 14.27 1.27 -11.96
N ARG A 100 13.41 1.50 -10.96
CA ARG A 100 13.83 1.48 -9.55
C ARG A 100 14.27 0.08 -9.12
N LEU A 101 13.53 -0.95 -9.53
CA LEU A 101 13.90 -2.34 -9.25
C LEU A 101 15.22 -2.73 -9.93
N LEU A 102 15.42 -2.34 -11.19
CA LEU A 102 16.67 -2.58 -11.92
C LEU A 102 17.87 -1.97 -11.20
N VAL A 103 17.75 -0.72 -10.75
CA VAL A 103 18.80 -0.07 -9.97
C VAL A 103 19.06 -0.80 -8.65
N ALA A 104 18.02 -1.26 -7.95
CA ALA A 104 18.17 -2.03 -6.71
C ALA A 104 18.87 -3.38 -6.92
N LEU A 105 18.67 -4.01 -8.09
CA LEU A 105 19.36 -5.24 -8.49
C LEU A 105 20.78 -5.00 -9.03
N GLY A 106 21.20 -3.73 -9.18
CA GLY A 106 22.51 -3.36 -9.73
C GLY A 106 22.59 -3.39 -11.26
N ALA A 107 21.45 -3.48 -11.95
CA ALA A 107 21.35 -3.46 -13.41
C ALA A 107 21.07 -2.03 -13.93
N PRO A 108 21.49 -1.70 -15.16
CA PRO A 108 21.16 -0.41 -15.77
C PRO A 108 19.65 -0.27 -16.02
N LYS A 109 19.16 0.97 -15.96
CA LYS A 109 17.76 1.30 -16.26
C LYS A 109 17.40 0.95 -17.71
N MET A 110 16.14 0.60 -17.93
CA MET A 110 15.62 0.23 -19.24
C MET A 110 14.75 1.34 -19.85
N TYR A 111 13.88 1.96 -19.06
CA TYR A 111 12.85 2.86 -19.56
C TYR A 111 13.22 4.34 -19.38
N ASN A 112 14.02 4.65 -18.36
CA ASN A 112 14.31 6.01 -17.88
C ASN A 112 13.04 6.83 -17.61
N ALA A 113 12.01 6.18 -17.10
CA ALA A 113 10.70 6.80 -16.85
C ALA A 113 10.72 7.64 -15.56
N THR A 114 9.92 8.71 -15.56
CA THR A 114 9.68 9.55 -14.38
C THR A 114 8.30 9.25 -13.80
N ASN A 115 8.17 9.29 -12.46
CA ASN A 115 6.89 9.08 -11.80
C ASN A 115 5.84 10.11 -12.28
N PRO A 116 4.73 9.69 -12.92
CA PRO A 116 3.69 10.59 -13.39
C PRO A 116 2.70 11.01 -12.28
N PHE A 117 2.83 10.46 -11.07
CA PHE A 117 1.93 10.68 -9.94
C PHE A 117 2.67 11.37 -8.78
N ASP A 118 2.67 12.71 -8.78
CA ASP A 118 3.23 13.57 -7.72
C ASP A 118 2.69 13.23 -6.32
N TRP A 119 1.42 12.86 -6.25
CA TRP A 119 0.72 12.52 -5.02
C TRP A 119 1.15 11.19 -4.38
N MET A 120 1.85 10.31 -5.09
CA MET A 120 2.40 9.09 -4.52
C MET A 120 3.49 9.37 -3.48
N GLU A 121 4.24 10.47 -3.62
CA GLU A 121 5.25 10.88 -2.63
C GLU A 121 4.60 11.35 -1.31
N LEU A 122 3.45 12.04 -1.41
CA LEU A 122 2.69 12.52 -0.25
C LEU A 122 2.16 11.37 0.61
N ILE A 123 1.81 10.24 -0.02
CA ILE A 123 1.28 9.06 0.67
C ILE A 123 2.37 8.35 1.47
N SER A 124 3.62 8.33 0.98
CA SER A 124 4.77 7.81 1.71
C SER A 124 5.12 8.66 2.95
N LEU A 125 4.82 9.96 2.92
CA LEU A 125 5.10 10.89 4.03
C LEU A 125 4.11 10.77 5.19
N GLN A 126 2.83 10.43 4.93
CA GLN A 126 1.81 10.30 5.99
C GLN A 126 2.06 9.12 6.95
N GLY A 127 2.84 8.11 6.56
CA GLY A 127 3.28 7.02 7.44
C GLY A 127 4.39 7.42 8.44
N LYS A 128 4.93 8.65 8.33
CA LYS A 128 5.98 9.20 9.22
C LYS A 128 5.44 10.13 10.31
N THR A 129 4.13 10.18 10.55
CA THR A 129 3.64 10.78 11.81
C THR A 129 4.10 9.92 12.97
N ASN A 130 4.82 10.53 13.91
CA ASN A 130 5.40 9.88 15.07
C ASN A 130 4.37 8.98 15.76
N PHE A 131 4.78 7.76 16.11
CA PHE A 131 3.97 6.79 16.84
C PHE A 131 3.32 7.39 18.12
N PHE A 132 3.89 8.48 18.66
CA PHE A 132 3.38 9.24 19.82
C PHE A 132 2.30 10.29 19.49
N GLU A 133 2.07 10.64 18.22
CA GLU A 133 1.08 11.64 17.80
C GLU A 133 -0.25 11.02 17.36
N LYS A 134 -0.30 9.70 17.10
CA LYS A 134 -1.56 8.99 16.94
C LYS A 134 -2.26 8.93 18.31
N ARG A 135 -3.25 9.81 18.52
CA ARG A 135 -4.16 9.72 19.66
C ARG A 135 -4.75 8.31 19.75
N VAL A 136 -4.87 7.83 20.98
CA VAL A 136 -5.39 6.54 21.49
C VAL A 136 -6.88 6.32 21.12
N GLY A 137 -7.30 6.64 19.90
CA GLY A 137 -8.68 6.56 19.42
C GLY A 137 -9.04 5.24 18.74
N GLU A 138 -8.05 4.41 18.36
CA GLU A 138 -8.28 3.15 17.63
C GLU A 138 -8.46 1.92 18.55
N TYR A 139 -8.37 2.08 19.87
CA TYR A 139 -8.66 1.02 20.86
C TYR A 139 -10.07 1.09 21.46
N GLN A 140 -11.02 1.80 20.85
CA GLN A 140 -12.43 1.55 21.18
C GLN A 140 -12.85 0.21 20.55
N LYS A 141 -12.58 -0.89 21.28
CA LYS A 141 -13.20 -2.19 21.08
C LYS A 141 -14.69 -1.96 20.82
N ALA A 142 -15.14 -2.33 19.62
CA ALA A 142 -16.55 -2.48 19.29
C ALA A 142 -17.15 -3.52 20.26
N GLY A 143 -17.70 -3.06 21.39
CA GLY A 143 -18.28 -3.94 22.41
C GLY A 143 -18.22 -3.43 23.86
N VAL A 144 -17.36 -2.45 24.21
CA VAL A 144 -17.18 -2.06 25.64
C VAL A 144 -18.18 -0.99 26.12
N MET A 145 -18.88 -0.29 25.22
CA MET A 145 -19.89 0.73 25.59
C MET A 145 -21.32 0.17 25.73
N ALA A 146 -21.57 -1.10 25.41
CA ALA A 146 -22.93 -1.67 25.54
C ALA A 146 -23.32 -1.99 27.00
N SER A 147 -22.34 -2.05 27.93
CA SER A 147 -22.56 -2.46 29.31
C SER A 147 -22.68 -1.31 30.31
N LEU A 148 -22.59 -0.04 29.87
CA LEU A 148 -22.61 1.13 30.77
C LEU A 148 -23.87 2.00 30.65
N ASN A 149 -24.83 1.64 29.79
CA ASN A 149 -26.04 2.43 29.56
C ASN A 149 -27.32 1.84 30.20
N ASN A 150 -27.21 0.84 31.09
CA ASN A 150 -28.38 0.18 31.69
C ASN A 150 -28.60 0.41 33.20
N ASP A 151 -27.80 1.27 33.86
CA ASP A 151 -27.90 1.46 35.32
C ASP A 151 -28.21 2.91 35.76
N GLU A 152 -29.07 3.61 35.04
CA GLU A 152 -29.67 4.87 35.52
C GLU A 152 -31.17 4.94 35.19
N ASN A 153 -31.99 4.20 35.94
CA ASN A 153 -33.35 4.58 36.36
C ASN A 153 -34.07 3.41 37.05
N GLN A 154 -34.14 3.40 38.39
CA GLN A 154 -35.41 3.28 39.14
C GLN A 154 -35.19 3.35 40.65
N GLU A 155 -35.95 4.27 41.25
CA GLU A 155 -36.06 4.57 42.67
C GLU A 155 -36.65 3.42 43.51
N THR A 156 -36.26 3.40 44.79
CA THR A 156 -37.03 3.01 45.99
C THR A 156 -37.68 1.62 46.04
N ASN A 157 -37.18 0.77 46.95
CA ASN A 157 -38.02 0.07 47.93
C ASN A 157 -37.19 -0.39 49.14
N ASN A 158 -37.53 0.15 50.30
CA ASN A 158 -37.22 -0.37 51.63
C ASN A 158 -37.55 -1.86 51.72
N PHE A 159 -36.69 -2.69 52.34
CA PHE A 159 -37.13 -3.73 53.28
C PHE A 159 -35.98 -4.11 54.22
N ALA A 160 -36.22 -3.93 55.51
CA ALA A 160 -35.35 -4.32 56.61
C ALA A 160 -35.40 -5.84 56.83
N LEU A 161 -34.30 -6.39 57.37
CA LEU A 161 -34.18 -7.76 57.86
C LEU A 161 -34.78 -7.84 59.27
N ASP A 162 -35.70 -8.77 59.49
CA ASP A 162 -36.13 -9.19 60.82
C ASP A 162 -35.54 -10.57 61.17
N ALA A 163 -34.91 -10.61 62.36
CA ALA A 163 -34.56 -11.71 63.27
C ALA A 163 -33.99 -13.04 62.73
#